data_AF-A0A370QMC6-F1
#
_entry.id   AF-A0A370QMC6-F1
#
_cell.length_a   1.000
_cell.length_b   1.000
_cell.length_c   1.000
_cell.angle_alpha   90.00
_cell.angle_beta   90.00
_cell.angle_gamma   90.00
#
_symmetry.space_group_name_H-M   'P 1'
#
loop_
_entity.id
_entity.type
_entity.pdbx_description
1 polymer ?
#
loop_
_entity_poly.entity_id
_entity_poly.type
_entity_poly.pdbx_seq_one_letter_code
_entity_poly.pdbx_strand_id
1 'polypeptide(L)'
;MAIAFCPGPACNQDIPERILLFDVDAALNPDGSMDVTEKIRVLVRGELMRHGIYRSLPLQWNRRDGQLYQAEYRLQQILRDGQPEFYQKDGDDKSLTLYIGDPNRTLLPGVHEYVIRYQVSNHFSRYKSWDELYWNVTGSDWTFTIDKVRFSLTLPDNGGVIRIGHDPRINSVDYYTGESNSRGGSAEILYDDSIVTTEPLPPLHGLTVVYTWPRSVLPLVAESAADVAPGAQLLYALLPERGHWLHWVPFLLLCLYALGKFFTRPRPAPARESFRSGRPPEMSPGYMRYVMQRTCDEKVFAADVLNTVVKQAVEVRENADNPQEQALHAINGRNSFGPQMQDSDCLLRDALFGDDRRPVVLRGEHSPRLARIRSLLAAFYHGSREKLLYRTGWPLFWGHVAILLTFLTCAMAYDLNEMFRVFVLYLSTLLFLRPFMRIVSRFIPGEQEEKHWRALPFLLGIVLFQTAVIVALYWLMGSIDFLLLPAGFVGALIGCLVLSYAYYAFMPVYTREGEDQLAQVMEMKGYLLDAADNPESLAHDADELMALSRRILPYALALNCGTQWENAVEQCARRLDGDAAGVIQANDRCVSLFLNLCSAVRTETETERKRHKVTIATGTA
;
A
#
# COMPACT_ATOMS: atom_id res chain seq x y z
N MET A 1 63.80 49.05 -71.23
CA MET A 1 64.47 49.00 -69.92
C MET A 1 63.36 48.84 -68.88
N ALA A 2 62.99 47.60 -68.54
CA ALA A 2 61.91 47.30 -67.60
C ALA A 2 62.54 46.93 -66.26
N ILE A 3 62.24 47.70 -65.22
CA ILE A 3 62.64 47.43 -63.84
C ILE A 3 61.57 46.51 -63.24
N ALA A 4 61.98 45.32 -62.84
CA ALA A 4 61.15 44.38 -62.09
C ALA A 4 61.04 44.83 -60.63
N PHE A 5 59.82 45.07 -60.15
CA PHE A 5 59.51 45.21 -58.73
C PHE A 5 59.19 43.82 -58.16
N CYS A 6 60.01 43.34 -57.22
CA CYS A 6 59.63 42.22 -56.36
C CYS A 6 58.62 42.72 -55.32
N PRO A 7 57.44 42.09 -55.17
CA PRO A 7 56.63 42.29 -53.97
C PRO A 7 57.24 41.47 -52.83
N GLY A 8 57.53 42.12 -51.71
CA GLY A 8 57.87 41.44 -50.46
C GLY A 8 56.67 40.65 -49.92
N PRO A 9 56.88 39.67 -49.02
CA PRO A 9 55.80 38.86 -48.50
C PRO A 9 54.98 39.70 -47.51
N ALA A 10 53.77 40.10 -47.90
CA ALA A 10 52.76 40.53 -46.95
C ALA A 10 52.19 39.29 -46.27
N CYS A 11 52.81 38.87 -45.16
CA CYS A 11 52.21 37.91 -44.24
C CYS A 11 51.19 38.67 -43.38
N ASN A 12 50.00 38.92 -43.93
CA ASN A 12 48.83 39.23 -43.11
C ASN A 12 48.09 37.90 -42.93
N GLN A 13 48.44 37.14 -41.90
CA GLN A 13 47.64 35.97 -41.54
C GLN A 13 46.30 36.49 -41.01
N ASP A 14 45.21 36.20 -41.72
CA ASP A 14 43.87 36.40 -41.20
C ASP A 14 43.67 35.47 -40.00
N ILE A 15 43.92 36.00 -38.80
CA ILE A 15 43.66 35.30 -37.55
C ILE A 15 42.14 35.25 -37.35
N PRO A 16 41.50 34.05 -37.41
CA PRO A 16 40.06 33.89 -37.20
C PRO A 16 39.64 34.23 -35.77
N GLU A 17 38.33 34.44 -35.58
CA GLU A 17 37.73 34.64 -34.25
C GLU A 17 38.11 33.51 -33.30
N ARG A 18 38.52 33.89 -32.10
CA ARG A 18 39.05 32.96 -31.10
C ARG A 18 39.04 33.58 -29.71
N ILE A 19 39.16 32.72 -28.70
CA ILE A 19 39.34 33.13 -27.31
C ILE A 19 40.84 33.22 -27.04
N LEU A 20 41.34 34.44 -26.79
CA LEU A 20 42.74 34.71 -26.52
C LEU A 20 43.16 34.27 -25.11
N LEU A 21 42.24 34.42 -24.15
CA LEU A 21 42.46 34.01 -22.75
C LEU A 21 41.12 33.66 -22.11
N PHE A 22 41.09 32.52 -21.44
CA PHE A 22 40.02 32.11 -20.54
C PHE A 22 40.61 31.98 -19.13
N ASP A 23 40.40 32.98 -18.29
CA ASP A 23 40.99 33.05 -16.95
C ASP A 23 39.88 32.89 -15.90
N VAL A 24 39.95 31.85 -15.08
CA VAL A 24 38.92 31.50 -14.10
C VAL A 24 39.53 31.52 -12.70
N ASP A 25 38.99 32.42 -11.88
CA ASP A 25 39.32 32.52 -10.47
C ASP A 25 38.14 31.97 -9.65
N ALA A 26 38.36 30.89 -8.90
CA ALA A 26 37.36 30.26 -8.05
C ALA A 26 37.75 30.35 -6.58
N ALA A 27 36.82 30.79 -5.73
CA ALA A 27 37.01 30.88 -4.29
C ALA A 27 35.93 30.09 -3.56
N LEU A 28 36.34 29.09 -2.79
CA LEU A 28 35.45 28.23 -2.03
C LEU A 28 35.17 28.86 -0.66
N ASN A 29 33.88 28.94 -0.31
CA ASN A 29 33.41 29.54 0.93
C ASN A 29 33.24 28.47 2.03
N PRO A 30 33.27 28.86 3.32
CA PRO A 30 33.08 27.92 4.44
C PRO A 30 31.75 27.18 4.45
N ASP A 31 30.72 27.73 3.79
CA ASP A 31 29.39 27.14 3.64
C ASP A 31 29.28 26.16 2.47
N GLY A 32 30.38 25.92 1.73
CA GLY A 32 30.44 25.02 0.58
C GLY A 32 29.93 25.64 -0.72
N SER A 33 29.56 26.93 -0.73
CA SER A 33 29.37 27.66 -1.98
C SER A 33 30.71 28.06 -2.59
N MET A 34 30.77 28.31 -3.89
CA MET A 34 31.97 28.77 -4.59
C MET A 34 31.66 30.01 -5.41
N ASP A 35 32.39 31.08 -5.17
CA ASP A 35 32.35 32.30 -5.98
C ASP A 35 33.32 32.15 -7.15
N VAL A 36 32.81 32.31 -8.37
CA VAL A 36 33.58 32.14 -9.60
C VAL A 36 33.57 33.44 -10.39
N THR A 37 34.76 33.87 -10.81
CA THR A 37 34.97 34.98 -11.74
C THR A 37 35.66 34.45 -13.00
N GLU A 38 34.94 34.48 -14.13
CA GLU A 38 35.49 34.14 -15.45
C GLU A 38 35.82 35.43 -16.21
N LYS A 39 37.07 35.58 -16.66
CA LYS A 39 37.53 36.66 -17.54
C LYS A 39 37.88 36.07 -18.91
N ILE A 40 37.08 36.39 -19.91
CA ILE A 40 37.17 35.82 -21.25
C ILE A 40 37.55 36.92 -22.22
N ARG A 41 38.80 36.89 -22.72
CA ARG A 41 39.27 37.81 -23.75
C ARG A 41 39.10 37.18 -25.12
N VAL A 42 38.36 37.82 -26.00
CA VAL A 42 38.02 37.30 -27.33
C VAL A 42 38.48 38.26 -28.42
N LEU A 43 38.92 37.69 -29.55
CA LEU A 43 39.17 38.42 -30.79
C LEU A 43 37.93 38.30 -31.69
N VAL A 44 37.26 39.43 -31.90
CA VAL A 44 36.04 39.53 -32.71
C VAL A 44 36.39 40.07 -34.10
N ARG A 45 35.84 39.44 -35.14
CA ARG A 45 35.92 39.88 -36.54
C ARG A 45 34.55 40.27 -37.10
N GLY A 46 33.47 39.96 -36.38
CA GLY A 46 32.10 40.20 -36.81
C GLY A 46 31.55 39.06 -37.67
N GLU A 47 32.12 37.86 -37.56
CA GLU A 47 31.70 36.70 -38.35
C GLU A 47 30.72 35.81 -37.58
N LEU A 48 31.18 35.16 -36.50
CA LEU A 48 30.38 34.32 -35.61
C LEU A 48 30.01 35.09 -34.33
N MET A 49 30.93 35.87 -33.76
CA MET A 49 30.72 36.73 -32.59
C MET A 49 30.05 38.08 -32.95
N ARG A 50 28.96 38.05 -33.73
CA ARG A 50 28.30 39.27 -34.24
C ARG A 50 27.59 40.08 -33.17
N HIS A 51 26.99 39.40 -32.21
CA HIS A 51 26.14 39.99 -31.18
C HIS A 51 26.65 39.72 -29.77
N GLY A 52 27.88 39.21 -29.64
CA GLY A 52 28.48 38.83 -28.37
C GLY A 52 28.91 37.37 -28.31
N ILE A 53 28.93 36.80 -27.10
CA ILE A 53 29.37 35.43 -26.80
C ILE A 53 28.25 34.63 -26.12
N TYR A 54 28.40 33.31 -26.06
CA TYR A 54 27.52 32.43 -25.29
C TYR A 54 28.32 31.67 -24.22
N ARG A 55 27.70 31.37 -23.08
CA ARG A 55 28.31 30.58 -21.99
C ARG A 55 27.30 29.56 -21.45
N SER A 56 27.58 28.28 -21.65
CA SER A 56 26.77 27.16 -21.15
C SER A 56 27.31 26.68 -19.79
N LEU A 57 26.48 26.66 -18.75
CA LEU A 57 26.81 26.20 -17.39
C LEU A 57 25.98 24.94 -17.08
N PRO A 58 26.58 23.78 -16.80
CA PRO A 58 25.84 22.55 -16.58
C PRO A 58 25.10 22.57 -15.23
N LEU A 59 23.78 22.36 -15.25
CA LEU A 59 22.94 22.25 -14.04
C LEU A 59 22.96 20.85 -13.44
N GLN A 60 23.28 19.82 -14.23
CA GLN A 60 23.36 18.44 -13.76
C GLN A 60 24.74 17.86 -14.00
N TRP A 61 25.25 17.11 -13.02
CA TRP A 61 26.48 16.34 -13.17
C TRP A 61 26.39 14.98 -12.50
N ASN A 62 27.00 13.98 -13.15
CA ASN A 62 27.08 12.61 -12.65
C ASN A 62 28.32 12.44 -11.80
N ARG A 63 28.15 12.00 -10.54
CA ARG A 63 29.27 11.54 -9.73
C ARG A 63 29.78 10.19 -10.22
N ARG A 64 31.02 9.88 -9.83
CA ARG A 64 31.62 8.56 -10.04
C ARG A 64 30.90 7.44 -9.27
N ASP A 65 30.10 7.78 -8.26
CA ASP A 65 29.26 6.85 -7.49
C ASP A 65 27.89 6.58 -8.14
N GLY A 66 27.59 7.21 -9.28
CA GLY A 66 26.35 7.02 -10.03
C GLY A 66 25.20 7.95 -9.62
N GLN A 67 25.39 8.83 -8.63
CA GLN A 67 24.37 9.80 -8.22
C GLN A 67 24.41 11.09 -9.06
N LEU A 68 23.25 11.68 -9.28
CA LEU A 68 23.08 12.91 -10.05
C LEU A 68 22.95 14.11 -9.10
N TYR A 69 23.84 15.09 -9.23
CA TYR A 69 23.79 16.33 -8.46
C TYR A 69 23.25 17.47 -9.32
N GLN A 70 22.43 18.32 -8.72
CA GLN A 70 21.98 19.58 -9.31
C GLN A 70 22.80 20.75 -8.77
N ALA A 71 23.55 21.42 -9.65
CA ALA A 71 24.28 22.62 -9.32
C ALA A 71 23.35 23.84 -9.39
N GLU A 72 23.42 24.70 -8.37
CA GLU A 72 22.63 25.93 -8.32
C GLU A 72 23.50 27.14 -8.60
N TYR A 73 23.21 27.86 -9.68
CA TYR A 73 23.94 29.06 -10.09
C TYR A 73 23.18 30.34 -9.75
N ARG A 74 23.85 31.25 -9.04
CA ARG A 74 23.40 32.62 -8.80
C ARG A 74 24.31 33.59 -9.53
N LEU A 75 23.87 34.04 -10.69
CA LEU A 75 24.57 35.07 -11.47
C LEU A 75 24.59 36.40 -10.70
N GLN A 76 25.76 37.00 -10.54
CA GLN A 76 25.97 38.25 -9.80
C GLN A 76 26.22 39.43 -10.74
N GLN A 77 27.07 39.27 -11.76
CA GLN A 77 27.47 40.38 -12.63
C GLN A 77 27.98 39.88 -13.99
N ILE A 78 27.66 40.62 -15.06
CA ILE A 78 28.26 40.46 -16.38
C ILE A 78 28.73 41.81 -16.88
N LEU A 79 30.01 41.90 -17.28
CA LEU A 79 30.62 43.09 -17.85
C LEU A 79 31.23 42.77 -19.22
N ARG A 80 31.23 43.74 -20.13
CA ARG A 80 32.07 43.78 -21.33
C ARG A 80 32.88 45.07 -21.31
N ASP A 81 34.20 44.96 -21.42
CA ASP A 81 35.15 46.08 -21.42
C ASP A 81 34.96 47.01 -20.19
N GLY A 82 34.66 46.41 -19.03
CA GLY A 82 34.44 47.11 -17.76
C GLY A 82 33.04 47.73 -17.58
N GLN A 83 32.15 47.64 -18.58
CA GLN A 83 30.79 48.17 -18.51
C GLN A 83 29.75 47.02 -18.43
N PRO A 84 28.61 47.20 -17.74
CA PRO A 84 27.53 46.22 -17.75
C PRO A 84 27.08 45.89 -19.18
N GLU A 85 26.95 44.60 -19.48
CA GLU A 85 26.53 44.11 -20.80
C GLU A 85 25.15 43.45 -20.72
N PHE A 86 24.36 43.57 -21.79
CA PHE A 86 23.08 42.89 -21.89
C PHE A 86 23.28 41.37 -21.93
N TYR A 87 22.39 40.61 -21.31
CA TYR A 87 22.39 39.17 -21.44
C TYR A 87 20.99 38.58 -21.34
N GLN A 88 20.81 37.43 -21.96
CA GLN A 88 19.61 36.61 -21.85
C GLN A 88 19.99 35.23 -21.30
N LYS A 89 19.16 34.72 -20.39
CA LYS A 89 19.28 33.36 -19.87
C LYS A 89 18.33 32.45 -20.66
N ASP A 90 18.81 31.30 -21.07
CA ASP A 90 18.03 30.21 -21.61
C ASP A 90 18.45 28.93 -20.89
N GLY A 91 17.52 28.16 -20.36
CA GLY A 91 17.85 27.00 -19.53
C GLY A 91 16.80 25.94 -19.61
N ASP A 92 17.26 24.69 -19.62
CA ASP A 92 16.45 23.50 -19.44
C ASP A 92 16.82 22.82 -18.11
N ASP A 93 16.37 21.58 -17.90
CA ASP A 93 16.67 20.85 -16.67
C ASP A 93 18.17 20.46 -16.54
N LYS A 94 18.99 20.59 -17.60
CA LYS A 94 20.35 20.07 -17.71
C LYS A 94 21.43 21.14 -17.81
N SER A 95 21.17 22.28 -18.43
CA SER A 95 22.13 23.38 -18.56
C SER A 95 21.48 24.75 -18.54
N LEU A 96 22.25 25.74 -18.09
CA LEU A 96 21.95 27.17 -18.12
C LEU A 96 22.86 27.84 -19.14
N THR A 97 22.30 28.26 -20.28
CA THR A 97 23.01 29.00 -21.31
C THR A 97 22.79 30.51 -21.14
N LEU A 98 23.89 31.26 -21.11
CA LEU A 98 23.92 32.71 -21.09
C LEU A 98 24.28 33.21 -22.48
N TYR A 99 23.38 33.94 -23.13
CA TYR A 99 23.68 34.72 -24.33
C TYR A 99 24.06 36.12 -23.90
N ILE A 100 25.32 36.50 -24.09
CA ILE A 100 25.90 37.74 -23.55
C ILE A 100 26.20 38.69 -24.70
N GLY A 101 25.40 39.75 -24.79
CA GLY A 101 25.47 40.81 -25.78
C GLY A 101 24.09 41.16 -26.34
N ASP A 102 23.92 42.41 -26.78
CA ASP A 102 22.64 42.91 -27.31
C ASP A 102 22.33 42.33 -28.71
N PRO A 103 21.23 41.58 -28.89
CA PRO A 103 20.88 40.99 -30.19
C PRO A 103 20.61 42.04 -31.28
N ASN A 104 20.32 43.28 -30.91
CA ASN A 104 20.05 44.38 -31.85
C ASN A 104 21.29 45.21 -32.18
N ARG A 105 22.44 44.91 -31.57
CA ARG A 105 23.69 45.65 -31.78
C ARG A 105 24.76 44.72 -32.35
N THR A 106 25.43 45.18 -33.40
CA THR A 106 26.63 44.49 -33.91
C THR A 106 27.83 44.85 -33.06
N LEU A 107 28.54 43.84 -32.58
CA LEU A 107 29.81 43.99 -31.88
C LEU A 107 30.90 44.42 -32.87
N LEU A 108 31.65 45.45 -32.51
CA LEU A 108 32.72 45.96 -33.36
C LEU A 108 33.87 44.96 -33.43
N PRO A 109 34.54 44.80 -34.59
CA PRO A 109 35.75 44.01 -34.67
C PRO A 109 36.84 44.56 -33.75
N GLY A 110 37.51 43.68 -33.02
CA GLY A 110 38.49 44.07 -32.01
C GLY A 110 38.66 43.03 -30.92
N VAL A 111 39.48 43.36 -29.93
CA VAL A 111 39.61 42.54 -28.72
C VAL A 111 38.63 43.06 -27.68
N HIS A 112 37.80 42.16 -27.16
CA HIS A 112 36.85 42.45 -26.10
C HIS A 112 37.09 41.56 -24.90
N GLU A 113 36.89 42.11 -23.70
CA GLU A 113 36.98 41.35 -22.45
C GLU A 113 35.61 41.23 -21.79
N TYR A 114 35.18 40.00 -21.54
CA TYR A 114 33.98 39.68 -20.79
C TYR A 114 34.33 39.23 -19.39
N VAL A 115 33.62 39.74 -18.38
CA VAL A 115 33.76 39.31 -16.98
C VAL A 115 32.41 38.78 -16.51
N ILE A 116 32.36 37.51 -16.15
CA ILE A 116 31.16 36.83 -15.63
C ILE A 116 31.43 36.46 -14.18
N ARG A 117 30.59 36.95 -13.25
CA ARG A 117 30.65 36.61 -11.82
C ARG A 117 29.39 35.88 -11.42
N TYR A 118 29.56 34.71 -10.82
CA TYR A 118 28.46 33.92 -10.29
C TYR A 118 28.89 33.14 -9.06
N GLN A 119 27.92 32.82 -8.22
CA GLN A 119 28.09 31.88 -7.11
C GLN A 119 27.48 30.55 -7.53
N VAL A 120 28.15 29.43 -7.23
CA VAL A 120 27.64 28.09 -7.47
C VAL A 120 27.62 27.28 -6.17
N SER A 121 26.54 26.53 -5.94
CA SER A 121 26.40 25.60 -4.82
C SER A 121 26.26 24.16 -5.33
N ASN A 122 26.54 23.18 -4.47
CA ASN A 122 26.38 21.75 -4.76
C ASN A 122 27.25 21.23 -5.93
N HIS A 123 28.50 21.72 -6.00
CA HIS A 123 29.40 21.56 -7.14
C HIS A 123 30.64 20.67 -6.85
N PHE A 124 30.73 20.06 -5.68
CA PHE A 124 31.81 19.14 -5.31
C PHE A 124 31.26 17.87 -4.64
N SER A 125 32.04 16.80 -4.76
CA SER A 125 31.79 15.50 -4.15
C SER A 125 32.33 15.45 -2.73
N ARG A 126 31.55 14.93 -1.78
CA ARG A 126 32.06 14.57 -0.44
C ARG A 126 32.21 13.07 -0.32
N TYR A 127 33.42 12.59 -0.06
CA TYR A 127 33.70 11.17 0.22
C TYR A 127 34.04 10.99 1.70
N LYS A 128 34.16 9.74 2.17
CA LYS A 128 34.36 9.42 3.60
C LYS A 128 35.54 10.16 4.24
N SER A 129 36.65 10.32 3.52
CA SER A 129 37.88 10.88 4.08
C SER A 129 38.38 12.16 3.38
N TRP A 130 37.80 12.52 2.23
CA TRP A 130 38.17 13.70 1.45
C TRP A 130 36.97 14.26 0.69
N ASP A 131 37.06 15.53 0.31
CA ASP A 131 36.16 16.16 -0.65
C ASP A 131 36.89 16.31 -2.00
N GLU A 132 36.15 16.32 -3.10
CA GLU A 132 36.67 16.37 -4.48
C GLU A 132 35.85 17.35 -5.33
N LEU A 133 36.52 18.38 -5.85
CA LEU A 133 36.00 19.22 -6.92
C LEU A 133 36.36 18.58 -8.25
N TYR A 134 35.36 18.18 -9.04
CA TYR A 134 35.56 17.76 -10.43
C TYR A 134 34.83 18.78 -11.32
N TRP A 135 35.57 19.73 -11.89
CA TRP A 135 34.98 20.92 -12.52
C TRP A 135 35.42 21.12 -13.96
N ASN A 136 34.46 21.27 -14.86
CA ASN A 136 34.72 21.65 -16.24
C ASN A 136 34.86 23.18 -16.32
N VAL A 137 36.11 23.65 -16.34
CA VAL A 137 36.47 25.08 -16.25
C VAL A 137 35.92 25.87 -17.42
N THR A 138 36.20 25.42 -18.65
CA THR A 138 35.82 26.16 -19.87
C THR A 138 34.47 25.72 -20.42
N GLY A 139 34.05 24.47 -20.20
CA GLY A 139 33.04 23.79 -21.00
C GLY A 139 33.64 23.22 -22.30
N SER A 140 32.86 22.38 -22.99
CA SER A 140 33.21 21.77 -24.29
C SER A 140 32.31 22.25 -25.45
N ASP A 141 31.48 23.27 -25.21
CA ASP A 141 30.49 23.77 -26.17
C ASP A 141 31.03 24.91 -27.06
N TRP A 142 32.28 25.32 -26.86
CA TRP A 142 32.90 26.39 -27.61
C TRP A 142 33.24 25.95 -29.04
N THR A 143 32.72 26.65 -30.03
CA THR A 143 33.08 26.44 -31.45
C THR A 143 34.35 27.20 -31.87
N PHE A 144 34.99 27.88 -30.91
CA PHE A 144 36.19 28.69 -31.11
C PHE A 144 37.42 28.02 -30.50
N THR A 145 38.59 28.22 -31.12
CA THR A 145 39.87 27.89 -30.50
C THR A 145 40.09 28.75 -29.26
N ILE A 146 40.62 28.15 -28.19
CA ILE A 146 41.02 28.85 -26.97
C ILE A 146 42.54 28.83 -26.86
N ASP A 147 43.20 29.97 -27.07
CA ASP A 147 44.66 30.06 -27.13
C ASP A 147 45.31 29.75 -25.77
N LYS A 148 44.69 30.15 -24.67
CA LYS A 148 45.21 29.95 -23.31
C LYS A 148 44.08 29.87 -22.28
N VAL A 149 44.15 28.89 -21.38
CA VAL A 149 43.28 28.78 -20.22
C VAL A 149 44.11 28.86 -18.95
N ARG A 150 43.56 29.53 -17.93
CA ARG A 150 44.09 29.58 -16.57
C ARG A 150 42.97 29.29 -15.58
N PHE A 151 43.26 28.49 -14.58
CA PHE A 151 42.35 28.19 -13.48
C PHE A 151 43.07 28.31 -12.15
N SER A 152 42.50 29.06 -11.21
CA SER A 152 42.96 29.15 -9.83
C SER A 152 41.83 28.78 -8.86
N LEU A 153 42.16 28.01 -7.82
CA LEU A 153 41.23 27.64 -6.75
C LEU A 153 41.77 28.11 -5.41
N THR A 154 40.99 28.91 -4.70
CA THR A 154 41.29 29.34 -3.33
C THR A 154 40.38 28.62 -2.35
N LEU A 155 40.96 27.86 -1.42
CA LEU A 155 40.23 27.25 -0.30
C LEU A 155 39.91 28.30 0.78
N PRO A 156 38.82 28.12 1.56
CA PRO A 156 38.43 29.10 2.57
C PRO A 156 39.53 29.33 3.59
N ASP A 157 39.73 30.60 3.95
CA ASP A 157 40.76 31.00 4.90
C ASP A 157 40.30 30.71 6.33
N ASN A 158 41.10 29.95 7.08
CA ASN A 158 40.85 29.65 8.49
C ASN A 158 41.59 30.62 9.44
N GLY A 159 42.14 31.72 8.94
CA GLY A 159 42.94 32.62 9.78
C GLY A 159 43.47 33.93 9.19
N GLY A 160 43.02 34.36 8.01
CA GLY A 160 43.40 35.67 7.44
C GLY A 160 44.82 35.73 6.86
N VAL A 161 45.42 34.60 6.51
CA VAL A 161 46.77 34.55 5.94
C VAL A 161 46.66 34.37 4.44
N ILE A 162 46.96 35.42 3.68
CA ILE A 162 47.22 35.32 2.23
C ILE A 162 48.44 34.40 2.05
N ARG A 163 48.21 33.19 1.54
CA ARG A 163 49.29 32.21 1.31
C ARG A 163 49.81 32.38 -0.11
N ILE A 164 51.13 32.46 -0.25
CA ILE A 164 51.82 32.53 -1.55
C ILE A 164 52.43 31.15 -1.80
N GLY A 165 52.01 30.47 -2.86
CA GLY A 165 52.45 29.11 -3.23
C GLY A 165 51.47 28.01 -2.82
N HIS A 166 51.93 26.75 -2.93
CA HIS A 166 51.14 25.53 -2.68
C HIS A 166 50.36 25.56 -1.35
N ASP A 167 49.06 25.21 -1.40
CA ASP A 167 48.25 25.03 -0.19
C ASP A 167 48.39 23.59 0.32
N PRO A 168 49.02 23.35 1.50
CA PRO A 168 49.22 22.01 2.03
C PRO A 168 47.93 21.29 2.43
N ARG A 169 46.77 21.97 2.36
CA ARG A 169 45.44 21.38 2.57
C ARG A 169 44.91 20.70 1.29
N ILE A 170 45.51 20.95 0.14
CA ILE A 170 45.17 20.24 -1.10
C ILE A 170 45.92 18.91 -1.09
N ASN A 171 45.17 17.81 -1.16
CA ASN A 171 45.71 16.46 -1.20
C ASN A 171 46.27 16.11 -2.59
N SER A 172 45.54 16.48 -3.65
CA SER A 172 45.94 16.24 -5.02
C SER A 172 45.30 17.25 -5.99
N VAL A 173 46.01 17.53 -7.07
CA VAL A 173 45.55 18.30 -8.22
C VAL A 173 45.77 17.46 -9.48
N ASP A 174 44.72 17.29 -10.28
CA ASP A 174 44.76 16.63 -11.57
C ASP A 174 44.01 17.49 -12.61
N TYR A 175 44.29 17.25 -13.89
CA TYR A 175 43.62 17.94 -15.00
C TYR A 175 43.42 17.01 -16.18
N TYR A 176 42.45 17.37 -17.02
CA TYR A 176 42.17 16.71 -18.28
C TYR A 176 41.89 17.77 -19.35
N THR A 177 42.51 17.61 -20.52
CA THR A 177 42.25 18.47 -21.68
C THR A 177 41.73 17.63 -22.84
N GLY A 178 40.76 18.16 -23.60
CA GLY A 178 40.32 17.59 -24.87
C GLY A 178 38.80 17.58 -25.04
N GLU A 179 38.29 16.78 -25.97
CA GLU A 179 36.84 16.54 -26.14
C GLU A 179 36.22 15.95 -24.87
N SER A 180 34.90 16.03 -24.74
CA SER A 180 34.15 15.46 -23.62
C SER A 180 34.55 13.99 -23.37
N ASN A 181 34.90 13.65 -22.12
CA ASN A 181 35.38 12.33 -21.66
C ASN A 181 36.78 11.90 -22.13
N SER A 182 37.54 12.76 -22.79
CA SER A 182 38.95 12.48 -23.11
C SER A 182 39.87 12.81 -21.91
N ARG A 183 41.05 12.18 -21.86
CA ARG A 183 42.08 12.38 -20.82
C ARG A 183 43.40 12.89 -21.42
N GLY A 184 43.34 13.92 -22.26
CA GLY A 184 44.56 14.57 -22.77
C GLY A 184 45.31 15.33 -21.68
N GLY A 185 46.54 15.77 -21.99
CA GLY A 185 47.48 16.33 -21.01
C GLY A 185 48.15 17.66 -21.40
N SER A 186 47.52 18.47 -22.27
CA SER A 186 48.11 19.74 -22.75
C SER A 186 47.93 20.91 -21.75
N ALA A 187 48.25 20.66 -20.49
CA ALA A 187 48.31 21.68 -19.43
C ALA A 187 49.42 21.34 -18.43
N GLU A 188 49.73 22.28 -17.55
CA GLU A 188 50.69 22.14 -16.46
C GLU A 188 50.10 22.68 -15.15
N ILE A 189 50.48 22.08 -14.03
CA ILE A 189 50.15 22.56 -12.67
C ILE A 189 51.32 23.43 -12.20
N LEU A 190 51.02 24.65 -11.78
CA LEU A 190 51.99 25.61 -11.25
C LEU A 190 52.23 25.38 -9.75
N TYR A 191 53.25 26.05 -9.21
CA TYR A 191 53.65 25.91 -7.80
C TYR A 191 52.57 26.35 -6.80
N ASP A 192 51.64 27.21 -7.21
CA ASP A 192 50.51 27.69 -6.42
C ASP A 192 49.22 26.89 -6.65
N ASP A 193 49.34 25.66 -7.15
CA ASP A 193 48.23 24.76 -7.49
C ASP A 193 47.32 25.26 -8.61
N SER A 194 47.66 26.37 -9.28
CA SER A 194 46.92 26.83 -10.46
C SER A 194 47.27 26.01 -11.71
N ILE A 195 46.33 25.93 -12.65
CA ILE A 195 46.48 25.12 -13.86
C ILE A 195 46.49 26.04 -15.08
N VAL A 196 47.44 25.79 -15.98
CA VAL A 196 47.61 26.58 -17.20
C VAL A 196 47.79 25.67 -18.41
N THR A 197 47.07 25.93 -19.50
CA THR A 197 47.24 25.12 -20.73
C THR A 197 48.59 25.40 -21.38
N THR A 198 49.27 24.37 -21.88
CA THR A 198 50.57 24.50 -22.57
C THR A 198 50.41 24.71 -24.08
N GLU A 199 49.27 24.29 -24.62
CA GLU A 199 48.89 24.43 -26.04
C GLU A 199 47.48 25.04 -26.18
N PRO A 200 47.15 25.64 -27.34
CA PRO A 200 45.79 26.07 -27.65
C PRO A 200 44.80 24.89 -27.65
N LEU A 201 43.61 25.09 -27.10
CA LEU A 201 42.52 24.13 -27.18
C LEU A 201 41.76 24.31 -28.50
N PRO A 202 41.66 23.27 -29.35
CA PRO A 202 40.81 23.29 -30.55
C PRO A 202 39.32 23.52 -30.22
N PRO A 203 38.49 23.85 -31.22
CA PRO A 203 37.04 23.85 -31.05
C PRO A 203 36.53 22.56 -30.41
N LEU A 204 35.53 22.67 -29.53
CA LEU A 204 34.90 21.60 -28.75
C LEU A 204 35.79 20.94 -27.68
N HIS A 205 37.05 21.36 -27.55
CA HIS A 205 37.92 20.91 -26.46
C HIS A 205 37.76 21.81 -25.24
N GLY A 206 37.88 21.22 -24.05
CA GLY A 206 37.82 21.95 -22.79
C GLY A 206 38.91 21.56 -21.81
N LEU A 207 39.03 22.33 -20.73
CA LEU A 207 39.84 22.01 -19.56
C LEU A 207 38.92 21.58 -18.41
N THR A 208 39.17 20.40 -17.87
CA THR A 208 38.55 19.90 -16.64
C THR A 208 39.62 19.76 -15.57
N VAL A 209 39.31 20.15 -14.35
CA VAL A 209 40.23 20.12 -13.21
C VAL A 209 39.67 19.26 -12.10
N VAL A 210 40.57 18.64 -11.34
CA VAL A 210 40.22 17.83 -10.18
C VAL A 210 41.07 18.26 -9.00
N TYR A 211 40.43 18.76 -7.95
CA TYR A 211 41.09 19.09 -6.70
C TYR A 211 40.52 18.24 -5.59
N THR A 212 41.38 17.67 -4.75
CA THR A 212 40.94 16.94 -3.55
C THR A 212 41.52 17.57 -2.30
N TRP A 213 40.76 17.55 -1.21
CA TRP A 213 41.19 18.08 0.08
C TRP A 213 40.55 17.32 1.25
N PRO A 214 41.12 17.34 2.47
CA PRO A 214 40.52 16.68 3.63
C PRO A 214 39.17 17.29 4.02
N ARG A 215 38.23 16.47 4.51
CA ARG A 215 36.91 16.95 4.98
C ARG A 215 36.98 18.09 6.00
N SER A 216 38.08 18.20 6.75
CA SER A 216 38.30 19.24 7.75
C SER A 216 38.40 20.66 7.19
N VAL A 217 38.56 20.83 5.87
CA VAL A 217 38.54 22.16 5.23
C VAL A 217 37.12 22.76 5.22
N LEU A 218 36.09 21.92 5.13
CA LEU A 218 34.68 22.33 5.13
C LEU A 218 33.88 21.60 6.23
N PRO A 219 34.17 21.84 7.53
CA PRO A 219 33.59 21.07 8.62
C PRO A 219 32.10 21.37 8.86
N LEU A 220 31.61 22.52 8.39
CA LEU A 220 30.25 23.02 8.65
C LEU A 220 29.25 22.67 7.55
N VAL A 221 29.71 22.20 6.39
CA VAL A 221 28.84 21.80 5.29
C VAL A 221 28.16 20.48 5.70
N ALA A 222 26.83 20.45 5.71
CA ALA A 222 26.07 19.26 6.03
C ALA A 222 26.31 18.15 4.98
N GLU A 223 26.20 16.88 5.38
CA GLU A 223 26.24 15.76 4.44
C GLU A 223 25.09 15.88 3.44
N SER A 224 25.37 15.69 2.15
CA SER A 224 24.34 15.57 1.12
C SER A 224 23.41 14.41 1.47
N ALA A 225 22.12 14.50 1.12
CA ALA A 225 21.09 13.47 1.38
C ALA A 225 21.51 12.05 0.94
N ALA A 226 22.45 11.97 0.00
CA ALA A 226 23.15 10.78 -0.47
C ALA A 226 23.91 9.96 0.60
N ASP A 227 24.47 10.61 1.62
CA ASP A 227 25.39 10.01 2.61
C ASP A 227 24.71 9.74 3.97
N VAL A 228 23.40 9.99 4.06
CA VAL A 228 22.62 9.86 5.28
C VAL A 228 22.66 8.40 5.78
N ALA A 229 23.08 8.21 7.03
CA ALA A 229 23.10 6.90 7.69
C ALA A 229 21.79 6.10 7.43
N PRO A 230 21.83 4.76 7.31
CA PRO A 230 20.66 3.96 6.93
C PRO A 230 19.40 4.23 7.76
N GLY A 231 19.58 4.60 9.04
CA GLY A 231 18.48 4.98 9.92
C GLY A 231 17.77 6.27 9.50
N ALA A 232 18.48 7.27 8.99
CA ALA A 232 17.89 8.54 8.61
C ALA A 232 17.27 8.51 7.19
N GLN A 233 17.72 7.61 6.30
CA GLN A 233 16.97 7.28 5.06
C GLN A 233 15.62 6.65 5.38
N LEU A 234 15.57 5.76 6.38
CA LEU A 234 14.32 5.16 6.85
C LEU A 234 13.40 6.22 7.47
N LEU A 235 13.93 7.14 8.29
CA LEU A 235 13.14 8.25 8.83
C LEU A 235 12.61 9.16 7.71
N TYR A 236 13.42 9.48 6.70
CA TYR A 236 13.00 10.28 5.56
C TYR A 236 11.86 9.61 4.78
N ALA A 237 11.95 8.29 4.54
CA ALA A 237 10.87 7.56 3.87
C ALA A 237 9.59 7.48 4.73
N LEU A 238 9.73 7.40 6.05
CA LEU A 238 8.62 7.13 6.98
C LEU A 238 7.97 8.37 7.61
N LEU A 239 8.64 9.52 7.72
CA LEU A 239 8.13 10.69 8.43
C LEU A 239 8.07 11.92 7.50
N PRO A 240 7.02 12.76 7.61
CA PRO A 240 6.90 13.96 6.79
C PRO A 240 7.84 15.05 7.28
N GLU A 241 8.47 15.77 6.35
CA GLU A 241 9.16 17.02 6.63
C GLU A 241 8.21 18.23 6.50
N ARG A 242 8.70 19.44 6.86
CA ARG A 242 7.89 20.68 6.94
C ARG A 242 7.16 21.04 5.63
N GLY A 243 7.58 20.51 4.47
CA GLY A 243 6.93 20.70 3.17
C GLY A 243 6.02 19.56 2.67
N HIS A 244 6.05 18.37 3.30
CA HIS A 244 5.46 17.15 2.72
C HIS A 244 4.30 16.56 3.55
N TRP A 245 3.76 17.34 4.50
CA TRP A 245 2.67 16.90 5.38
C TRP A 245 1.36 16.58 4.65
N LEU A 246 1.17 17.10 3.43
CA LEU A 246 -0.06 16.90 2.65
C LEU A 246 -0.32 15.41 2.36
N HIS A 247 0.73 14.61 2.18
CA HIS A 247 0.62 13.16 1.94
C HIS A 247 0.04 12.39 3.13
N TRP A 248 0.12 12.96 4.34
CA TRP A 248 -0.40 12.39 5.57
C TRP A 248 -1.86 12.75 5.85
N VAL A 249 -2.46 13.68 5.08
CA VAL A 249 -3.87 14.07 5.26
C VAL A 249 -4.82 12.88 5.11
N PRO A 250 -4.73 12.01 4.08
CA PRO A 250 -5.59 10.84 3.97
C PRO A 250 -5.45 9.88 5.16
N PHE A 251 -4.22 9.69 5.66
CA PHE A 251 -3.97 8.89 6.86
C PHE A 251 -4.63 9.50 8.10
N LEU A 252 -4.48 10.81 8.32
CA LEU A 252 -5.10 11.51 9.45
C LEU A 252 -6.64 11.45 9.41
N LEU A 253 -7.23 11.61 8.22
CA LEU A 253 -8.68 11.44 8.04
C LEU A 253 -9.14 10.01 8.38
N LEU A 254 -8.35 9.01 8.00
CA LEU A 254 -8.62 7.62 8.36
C LEU A 254 -8.47 7.39 9.87
N CYS A 255 -7.49 8.01 10.54
CA CYS A 255 -7.36 8.01 12.00
C CYS A 255 -8.59 8.60 12.67
N LEU A 256 -9.06 9.77 12.21
CA LEU A 256 -10.25 10.43 12.76
C LEU A 256 -11.51 9.59 12.56
N TYR A 257 -11.68 8.98 11.38
CA TYR A 257 -12.76 8.05 11.09
C TYR A 257 -12.72 6.83 12.05
N ALA A 258 -11.54 6.20 12.18
CA ALA A 258 -11.34 5.05 13.05
C ALA A 258 -11.62 5.39 14.53
N LEU A 259 -11.12 6.54 14.99
CA LEU A 259 -11.30 7.04 16.35
C LEU A 259 -12.77 7.35 16.65
N GLY A 260 -13.46 8.05 15.74
CA GLY A 260 -14.89 8.32 15.88
C GLY A 260 -15.69 7.03 16.02
N LYS A 261 -15.39 6.02 15.19
CA LYS A 261 -16.04 4.71 15.27
C LYS A 261 -15.68 3.93 16.53
N PHE A 262 -14.44 4.06 17.03
CA PHE A 262 -14.02 3.46 18.29
C PHE A 262 -14.84 3.98 19.47
N PHE A 263 -15.16 5.28 19.50
CA PHE A 263 -16.00 5.85 20.56
C PHE A 263 -17.49 5.49 20.41
N THR A 264 -17.98 5.29 19.18
CA THR A 264 -19.37 4.86 18.93
C THR A 264 -19.57 3.34 18.94
N ARG A 265 -18.55 2.56 19.30
CA ARG A 265 -18.63 1.09 19.26
C ARG A 265 -19.71 0.59 20.23
N PRO A 266 -20.56 -0.36 19.82
CA PRO A 266 -21.53 -0.94 20.73
C PRO A 266 -20.79 -1.68 21.85
N ARG A 267 -21.20 -1.42 23.10
CA ARG A 267 -20.74 -2.18 24.26
C ARG A 267 -21.52 -3.49 24.37
N PRO A 268 -20.92 -4.58 24.89
CA PRO A 268 -21.65 -5.79 25.18
C PRO A 268 -22.87 -5.47 26.04
N ALA A 269 -24.06 -5.94 25.64
CA ALA A 269 -25.25 -5.78 26.44
C ALA A 269 -25.14 -6.68 27.69
N PRO A 270 -25.47 -6.18 28.89
CA PRO A 270 -25.52 -7.04 30.07
C PRO A 270 -26.58 -8.12 29.85
N ALA A 271 -26.25 -9.37 30.16
CA ALA A 271 -27.23 -10.45 30.19
C ALA A 271 -28.37 -10.04 31.13
N ARG A 272 -29.59 -9.99 30.63
CA ARG A 272 -30.78 -9.78 31.47
C ARG A 272 -31.13 -11.15 32.07
N GLU A 273 -31.69 -11.22 33.26
CA GLU A 273 -31.99 -12.52 33.91
C GLU A 273 -33.33 -13.14 33.44
N SER A 274 -33.72 -12.92 32.18
CA SER A 274 -35.05 -13.24 31.64
C SER A 274 -35.36 -14.74 31.53
N PHE A 275 -34.37 -15.61 31.31
CA PHE A 275 -34.60 -17.05 31.04
C PHE A 275 -34.73 -17.96 32.27
N ARG A 276 -35.02 -17.44 33.48
CA ARG A 276 -35.26 -18.29 34.67
C ARG A 276 -36.56 -19.11 34.63
N SER A 277 -37.43 -18.95 33.63
CA SER A 277 -38.79 -19.54 33.61
C SER A 277 -39.04 -20.58 32.52
N GLY A 278 -38.02 -20.98 31.76
CA GLY A 278 -38.17 -21.94 30.65
C GLY A 278 -39.11 -21.46 29.53
N ARG A 279 -39.53 -20.19 29.53
CA ARG A 279 -40.38 -19.59 28.48
C ARG A 279 -39.56 -19.52 27.18
N PRO A 280 -40.12 -19.96 26.03
CA PRO A 280 -39.39 -19.92 24.77
C PRO A 280 -39.09 -18.47 24.38
N PRO A 281 -37.91 -18.22 23.79
CA PRO A 281 -37.54 -16.90 23.29
C PRO A 281 -38.54 -16.33 22.28
N GLU A 282 -38.56 -15.02 22.12
CA GLU A 282 -39.30 -14.35 21.03
C GLU A 282 -38.70 -14.66 19.63
N MET A 283 -37.49 -15.20 19.59
CA MET A 283 -36.76 -15.57 18.36
C MET A 283 -36.93 -17.05 18.03
N SER A 284 -36.79 -17.41 16.75
CA SER A 284 -36.80 -18.81 16.31
C SER A 284 -35.46 -19.47 16.65
N PRO A 285 -35.42 -20.80 16.87
CA PRO A 285 -34.18 -21.49 17.19
C PRO A 285 -33.16 -21.39 16.05
N GLY A 286 -33.57 -21.47 14.79
CA GLY A 286 -32.69 -21.28 13.65
C GLY A 286 -32.17 -19.84 13.54
N TYR A 287 -33.01 -18.83 13.85
CA TYR A 287 -32.56 -17.44 13.88
C TYR A 287 -31.54 -17.19 14.99
N MET A 288 -31.71 -17.78 16.17
CA MET A 288 -30.71 -17.69 17.26
C MET A 288 -29.36 -18.26 16.83
N ARG A 289 -29.36 -19.40 16.15
CA ARG A 289 -28.14 -19.96 15.56
C ARG A 289 -27.56 -19.03 14.49
N TYR A 290 -28.39 -18.42 13.65
CA TYR A 290 -27.94 -17.44 12.67
C TYR A 290 -27.28 -16.22 13.31
N VAL A 291 -27.85 -15.67 14.39
CA VAL A 291 -27.27 -14.56 15.17
C VAL A 291 -25.91 -14.98 15.72
N MET A 292 -25.78 -16.17 16.32
CA MET A 292 -24.52 -16.65 16.91
C MET A 292 -23.44 -17.02 15.87
N GLN A 293 -23.80 -17.75 14.81
CA GLN A 293 -22.88 -18.29 13.81
C GLN A 293 -22.63 -17.34 12.63
N ARG A 294 -23.52 -16.37 12.39
CA ARG A 294 -23.53 -15.41 11.27
C ARG A 294 -23.71 -16.05 9.89
N THR A 295 -24.03 -17.34 9.85
CA THR A 295 -24.19 -18.16 8.64
C THR A 295 -25.44 -19.05 8.76
N CYS A 296 -26.08 -19.33 7.64
CA CYS A 296 -27.21 -20.27 7.57
C CYS A 296 -26.72 -21.65 7.16
N ASP A 297 -26.39 -22.49 8.14
CA ASP A 297 -26.03 -23.89 7.94
C ASP A 297 -27.26 -24.82 8.00
N GLU A 298 -27.05 -26.12 7.78
CA GLU A 298 -28.11 -27.13 7.81
C GLU A 298 -28.87 -27.19 9.13
N LYS A 299 -28.18 -26.90 10.24
CA LYS A 299 -28.76 -26.91 11.59
C LYS A 299 -29.75 -25.76 11.81
N VAL A 300 -29.53 -24.60 11.17
CA VAL A 300 -30.51 -23.49 11.18
C VAL A 300 -31.85 -23.98 10.63
N PHE A 301 -31.82 -24.61 9.45
CA PHE A 301 -33.03 -25.12 8.81
C PHE A 301 -33.70 -26.23 9.61
N ALA A 302 -32.93 -27.23 10.05
CA ALA A 302 -33.45 -28.35 10.80
C ALA A 302 -34.09 -27.93 12.14
N ALA A 303 -33.50 -26.94 12.82
CA ALA A 303 -34.02 -26.42 14.08
C ALA A 303 -35.37 -25.71 13.90
N ASP A 304 -35.53 -24.89 12.84
CA ASP A 304 -36.80 -24.21 12.58
C ASP A 304 -37.89 -25.18 12.11
N VAL A 305 -37.56 -26.17 11.27
CA VAL A 305 -38.52 -27.23 10.91
C VAL A 305 -38.98 -27.97 12.16
N LEU A 306 -38.04 -28.36 13.04
CA LEU A 306 -38.38 -29.03 14.30
C LEU A 306 -39.26 -28.12 15.19
N ASN A 307 -38.98 -26.81 15.24
CA ASN A 307 -39.82 -25.84 15.96
C ASN A 307 -41.26 -25.82 15.44
N THR A 308 -41.47 -25.90 14.11
CA THR A 308 -42.82 -25.97 13.54
C THR A 308 -43.55 -27.27 13.89
N VAL A 309 -42.83 -28.38 14.06
CA VAL A 309 -43.38 -29.66 14.55
C VAL A 309 -43.79 -29.56 16.02
N VAL A 310 -42.93 -28.94 16.85
CA VAL A 310 -43.23 -28.69 18.27
C VAL A 310 -44.43 -27.77 18.44
N LYS A 311 -44.55 -26.73 17.61
CA LYS A 311 -45.72 -25.82 17.58
C LYS A 311 -46.98 -26.42 16.96
N GLN A 312 -46.96 -27.69 16.57
CA GLN A 312 -48.08 -28.41 15.93
C GLN A 312 -48.56 -27.74 14.63
N ALA A 313 -47.67 -27.07 13.89
CA ALA A 313 -47.95 -26.59 12.54
C ALA A 313 -47.68 -27.67 11.48
N VAL A 314 -46.77 -28.60 11.80
CA VAL A 314 -46.33 -29.68 10.94
C VAL A 314 -46.40 -31.00 11.71
N GLU A 315 -46.92 -32.05 11.07
CA GLU A 315 -46.94 -33.39 11.61
C GLU A 315 -45.92 -34.26 10.88
N VAL A 316 -45.24 -35.13 11.61
CA VAL A 316 -44.31 -36.11 11.05
C VAL A 316 -45.03 -37.46 11.03
N ARG A 317 -45.13 -38.07 9.84
CA ARG A 317 -45.69 -39.41 9.66
C ARG A 317 -44.70 -40.29 8.93
N GLU A 318 -44.85 -41.60 9.09
CA GLU A 318 -44.16 -42.56 8.23
C GLU A 318 -44.67 -42.42 6.79
N ASN A 319 -43.77 -42.48 5.82
CA ASN A 319 -44.13 -42.40 4.42
C ASN A 319 -44.93 -43.65 4.02
N ALA A 320 -46.11 -43.46 3.42
CA ALA A 320 -46.98 -44.54 2.98
C ALA A 320 -46.30 -45.46 1.95
N ASP A 321 -45.38 -44.93 1.15
CA ASP A 321 -44.67 -45.68 0.11
C ASP A 321 -43.43 -46.44 0.63
N ASN A 322 -42.82 -45.96 1.72
CA ASN A 322 -41.65 -46.57 2.33
C ASN A 322 -41.63 -46.28 3.85
N PRO A 323 -41.97 -47.26 4.71
CA PRO A 323 -42.01 -47.06 6.17
C PRO A 323 -40.66 -46.63 6.80
N GLN A 324 -39.54 -46.81 6.08
CA GLN A 324 -38.23 -46.34 6.54
C GLN A 324 -38.00 -44.83 6.29
N GLU A 325 -38.87 -44.17 5.54
CA GLU A 325 -38.81 -42.73 5.25
C GLU A 325 -39.84 -41.96 6.08
N GLN A 326 -39.47 -40.78 6.56
CA GLN A 326 -40.36 -39.86 7.25
C GLN A 326 -40.93 -38.84 6.25
N ALA A 327 -42.20 -38.47 6.40
CA ALA A 327 -42.85 -37.43 5.62
C ALA A 327 -43.42 -36.35 6.54
N LEU A 328 -43.21 -35.09 6.13
CA LEU A 328 -43.81 -33.92 6.76
C LEU A 328 -45.20 -33.68 6.15
N HIS A 329 -46.23 -33.55 6.99
CA HIS A 329 -47.61 -33.27 6.62
C HIS A 329 -48.08 -31.95 7.24
N ALA A 330 -48.90 -31.19 6.52
CA ALA A 330 -49.57 -30.03 7.09
C ALA A 330 -50.72 -30.48 7.99
N ILE A 331 -50.84 -29.89 9.18
CA ILE A 331 -51.97 -30.15 10.08
C ILE A 331 -53.19 -29.37 9.59
N ASN A 332 -54.30 -30.07 9.33
CA ASN A 332 -55.55 -29.49 8.86
C ASN A 332 -56.35 -28.89 10.02
N GLY A 333 -56.10 -27.62 10.33
CA GLY A 333 -56.93 -26.84 11.24
C GLY A 333 -56.48 -25.38 11.28
N ARG A 334 -57.38 -24.44 10.96
CA ARG A 334 -57.10 -23.00 11.11
C ARG A 334 -57.05 -22.54 12.59
N ASN A 335 -57.46 -23.40 13.54
CA ASN A 335 -57.77 -23.02 14.92
C ASN A 335 -57.08 -23.85 16.02
N SER A 336 -56.06 -24.65 15.70
CA SER A 336 -55.30 -25.43 16.68
C SER A 336 -53.81 -25.07 16.64
N PHE A 337 -53.52 -23.77 16.52
CA PHE A 337 -52.17 -23.28 16.67
C PHE A 337 -51.87 -23.17 18.17
N GLY A 338 -50.83 -23.89 18.61
CA GLY A 338 -50.20 -23.66 19.90
C GLY A 338 -49.56 -22.25 19.97
N PRO A 339 -48.58 -21.99 20.86
CA PRO A 339 -48.06 -20.65 21.13
C PRO A 339 -47.68 -19.85 19.85
N GLN A 340 -47.77 -18.51 19.96
CA GLN A 340 -47.56 -17.51 18.89
C GLN A 340 -46.54 -17.95 17.81
N MET A 341 -47.00 -18.14 16.57
CA MET A 341 -46.11 -18.39 15.43
C MET A 341 -45.33 -17.13 15.10
N GLN A 342 -44.04 -17.30 14.80
CA GLN A 342 -43.18 -16.22 14.33
C GLN A 342 -43.22 -16.14 12.80
N ASP A 343 -42.80 -15.02 12.24
CA ASP A 343 -42.78 -14.79 10.79
C ASP A 343 -41.99 -15.87 10.04
N SER A 344 -40.89 -16.36 10.63
CA SER A 344 -40.09 -17.47 10.08
C SER A 344 -40.86 -18.79 10.06
N ASP A 345 -41.70 -19.06 11.06
CA ASP A 345 -42.51 -20.29 11.12
C ASP A 345 -43.60 -20.26 10.04
N CYS A 346 -44.24 -19.10 9.84
CA CYS A 346 -45.23 -18.91 8.78
C CYS A 346 -44.60 -19.06 7.39
N LEU A 347 -43.44 -18.43 7.15
CA LEU A 347 -42.71 -18.55 5.90
C LEU A 347 -42.31 -20.00 5.62
N LEU A 348 -41.82 -20.73 6.63
CA LEU A 348 -41.40 -22.11 6.48
C LEU A 348 -42.58 -23.04 6.19
N ARG A 349 -43.71 -22.87 6.89
CA ARG A 349 -44.95 -23.61 6.65
C ARG A 349 -45.44 -23.42 5.22
N ASP A 350 -45.54 -22.17 4.78
CA ASP A 350 -46.07 -21.84 3.46
C ASP A 350 -45.13 -22.34 2.35
N ALA A 351 -43.81 -22.26 2.56
CA ALA A 351 -42.81 -22.80 1.63
C ALA A 351 -42.77 -24.34 1.59
N LEU A 352 -43.01 -25.02 2.71
CA LEU A 352 -43.07 -26.48 2.78
C LEU A 352 -44.27 -27.04 2.02
N PHE A 353 -45.45 -26.47 2.22
CA PHE A 353 -46.70 -27.10 1.79
C PHE A 353 -47.36 -26.44 0.58
N GLY A 354 -47.08 -25.16 0.32
CA GLY A 354 -47.77 -24.37 -0.71
C GLY A 354 -49.29 -24.40 -0.54
N ASP A 355 -50.02 -24.05 -1.60
CA ASP A 355 -51.49 -24.10 -1.62
C ASP A 355 -52.03 -25.54 -1.65
N ASP A 356 -51.30 -26.45 -2.31
CA ASP A 356 -51.71 -27.85 -2.54
C ASP A 356 -51.54 -28.77 -1.31
N ARG A 357 -50.89 -28.29 -0.23
CA ARG A 357 -50.63 -29.02 1.02
C ARG A 357 -50.04 -30.43 0.87
N ARG A 358 -49.30 -30.69 -0.20
CA ARG A 358 -48.72 -32.02 -0.46
C ARG A 358 -47.66 -32.36 0.58
N PRO A 359 -47.61 -33.62 1.08
CA PRO A 359 -46.60 -34.03 2.02
C PRO A 359 -45.20 -33.91 1.42
N VAL A 360 -44.24 -33.55 2.28
CA VAL A 360 -42.82 -33.45 1.91
C VAL A 360 -42.08 -34.64 2.50
N VAL A 361 -41.76 -35.60 1.65
CA VAL A 361 -40.98 -36.78 2.05
C VAL A 361 -39.54 -36.37 2.30
N LEU A 362 -39.03 -36.71 3.49
CA LEU A 362 -37.62 -36.64 3.87
C LEU A 362 -36.91 -37.84 3.22
N ARG A 363 -36.75 -37.80 1.90
CA ARG A 363 -35.89 -38.75 1.19
C ARG A 363 -34.45 -38.55 1.66
N GLY A 364 -33.70 -39.66 1.74
CA GLY A 364 -32.26 -39.65 1.97
C GLY A 364 -31.52 -38.68 1.04
N GLU A 365 -30.26 -38.38 1.39
CA GLU A 365 -29.44 -37.24 0.90
C GLU A 365 -29.91 -36.60 -0.43
N HIS A 366 -30.14 -35.27 -0.41
CA HIS A 366 -30.39 -34.38 -1.56
C HIS A 366 -31.84 -34.27 -2.07
N SER A 367 -32.73 -33.64 -1.30
CA SER A 367 -34.02 -33.21 -1.87
C SER A 367 -33.95 -31.78 -2.44
N PRO A 368 -34.17 -31.56 -3.76
CA PRO A 368 -34.06 -30.24 -4.38
C PRO A 368 -35.13 -29.25 -3.86
N ARG A 369 -36.27 -29.78 -3.41
CA ARG A 369 -37.34 -28.99 -2.77
C ARG A 369 -36.88 -28.42 -1.43
N LEU A 370 -36.32 -29.23 -0.53
CA LEU A 370 -35.83 -28.72 0.77
C LEU A 370 -34.63 -27.78 0.58
N ALA A 371 -33.77 -28.02 -0.41
CA ALA A 371 -32.68 -27.09 -0.75
C ALA A 371 -33.20 -25.69 -1.15
N ARG A 372 -34.28 -25.63 -1.96
CA ARG A 372 -34.95 -24.37 -2.32
C ARG A 372 -35.60 -23.70 -1.10
N ILE A 373 -36.23 -24.48 -0.21
CA ILE A 373 -36.85 -23.92 1.00
C ILE A 373 -35.77 -23.36 1.95
N ARG A 374 -34.64 -24.07 2.10
CA ARG A 374 -33.49 -23.55 2.88
C ARG A 374 -32.97 -22.24 2.30
N SER A 375 -32.84 -22.10 0.98
CA SER A 375 -32.36 -20.84 0.39
C SER A 375 -33.33 -19.69 0.61
N LEU A 376 -34.64 -19.94 0.61
CA LEU A 376 -35.67 -18.95 0.98
C LEU A 376 -35.54 -18.53 2.45
N LEU A 377 -35.42 -19.49 3.37
CA LEU A 377 -35.21 -19.20 4.79
C LEU A 377 -33.90 -18.44 5.04
N ALA A 378 -32.82 -18.82 4.34
CA ALA A 378 -31.55 -18.13 4.41
C ALA A 378 -31.64 -16.68 3.89
N ALA A 379 -32.38 -16.46 2.79
CA ALA A 379 -32.62 -15.11 2.27
C ALA A 379 -33.42 -14.25 3.26
N PHE A 380 -34.42 -14.83 3.93
CA PHE A 380 -35.18 -14.16 4.98
C PHE A 380 -34.27 -13.69 6.13
N TYR A 381 -33.43 -14.57 6.67
CA TYR A 381 -32.48 -14.20 7.73
C TYR A 381 -31.39 -13.23 7.27
N HIS A 382 -30.93 -13.35 6.03
CA HIS A 382 -30.00 -12.38 5.45
C HIS A 382 -30.62 -10.98 5.28
N GLY A 383 -31.95 -10.85 5.22
CA GLY A 383 -32.64 -9.56 5.26
C GLY A 383 -32.34 -8.75 6.53
N SER A 384 -32.13 -9.42 7.66
CA SER A 384 -31.77 -8.79 8.94
C SER A 384 -30.27 -8.50 9.08
N ARG A 385 -29.43 -8.98 8.15
CA ARG A 385 -27.97 -8.96 8.29
C ARG A 385 -27.39 -7.56 8.47
N GLU A 386 -27.88 -6.56 7.75
CA GLU A 386 -27.35 -5.19 7.81
C GLU A 386 -27.71 -4.48 9.12
N LYS A 387 -28.84 -4.87 9.72
CA LYS A 387 -29.24 -4.39 11.05
C LYS A 387 -28.40 -5.03 12.14
N LEU A 388 -28.01 -6.30 11.99
CA LEU A 388 -27.27 -7.08 12.99
C LEU A 388 -25.76 -6.92 12.93
N LEU A 389 -25.18 -6.85 11.73
CA LEU A 389 -23.74 -6.96 11.51
C LEU A 389 -23.21 -5.72 10.78
N TYR A 390 -22.07 -5.20 11.23
CA TYR A 390 -21.35 -4.20 10.46
C TYR A 390 -20.83 -4.79 9.16
N ARG A 391 -20.84 -3.98 8.09
CA ARG A 391 -20.22 -4.35 6.81
C ARG A 391 -18.69 -4.39 6.98
N THR A 392 -18.16 -5.58 7.20
CA THR A 392 -16.72 -5.83 7.46
C THR A 392 -15.78 -5.35 6.34
N GLY A 393 -16.26 -5.18 5.09
CA GLY A 393 -15.44 -4.72 3.97
C GLY A 393 -15.26 -3.20 3.86
N TRP A 394 -16.09 -2.40 4.54
CA TRP A 394 -16.08 -0.94 4.41
C TRP A 394 -14.79 -0.27 4.88
N PRO A 395 -14.14 -0.70 5.97
CA PRO A 395 -12.90 -0.06 6.42
C PRO A 395 -11.74 -0.29 5.46
N LEU A 396 -11.65 -1.49 4.89
CA LEU A 396 -10.66 -1.80 3.86
C LEU A 396 -10.92 -0.96 2.60
N PHE A 397 -12.18 -0.75 2.23
CA PHE A 397 -12.54 0.13 1.11
C PHE A 397 -12.06 1.57 1.35
N TRP A 398 -12.38 2.17 2.49
CA TRP A 398 -11.92 3.53 2.82
C TRP A 398 -10.40 3.63 2.97
N GLY A 399 -9.75 2.56 3.44
CA GLY A 399 -8.30 2.41 3.44
C GLY A 399 -7.69 2.50 2.05
N HIS A 400 -8.23 1.77 1.08
CA HIS A 400 -7.79 1.84 -0.31
C HIS A 400 -8.06 3.20 -0.94
N VAL A 401 -9.19 3.85 -0.62
CA VAL A 401 -9.47 5.22 -1.05
C VAL A 401 -8.43 6.20 -0.48
N ALA A 402 -8.06 6.06 0.81
CA ALA A 402 -7.03 6.89 1.43
C ALA A 402 -5.67 6.70 0.74
N ILE A 403 -5.28 5.46 0.43
CA ILE A 403 -4.05 5.16 -0.32
C ILE A 403 -4.07 5.82 -1.71
N LEU A 404 -5.17 5.73 -2.45
CA LEU A 404 -5.32 6.38 -3.76
C LEU A 404 -5.23 7.91 -3.65
N LEU A 405 -5.78 8.50 -2.59
CA LEU A 405 -5.66 9.93 -2.33
C LEU A 405 -4.20 10.32 -2.01
N THR A 406 -3.45 9.48 -1.27
CA THR A 406 -2.02 9.71 -1.03
C THR A 406 -1.25 9.70 -2.36
N PHE A 407 -1.51 8.77 -3.27
CA PHE A 407 -0.96 8.78 -4.63
C PHE A 407 -1.30 10.07 -5.38
N LEU A 408 -2.56 10.52 -5.33
CA LEU A 408 -3.00 11.74 -6.00
C LEU A 408 -2.28 12.99 -5.46
N THR A 409 -2.15 13.12 -4.13
CA THR A 409 -1.44 14.28 -3.54
C THR A 409 0.03 14.33 -3.95
N CYS A 410 0.64 13.17 -4.18
CA CYS A 410 2.03 13.07 -4.62
C CYS A 410 2.18 13.33 -6.13
N ALA A 411 1.26 12.82 -6.95
CA ALA A 411 1.26 13.05 -8.40
C ALA A 411 1.12 14.53 -8.80
N MET A 412 0.60 15.39 -7.93
CA MET A 412 0.49 16.84 -8.20
C MET A 412 1.82 17.60 -8.06
N ALA A 413 2.85 17.01 -7.43
CA ALA A 413 4.08 17.72 -7.08
C ALA A 413 5.37 17.02 -7.55
N TYR A 414 5.29 15.81 -8.11
CA TYR A 414 6.44 14.95 -8.42
C TYR A 414 6.32 14.24 -9.77
N ASP A 415 7.42 13.64 -10.23
CA ASP A 415 7.49 12.94 -11.51
C ASP A 415 6.44 11.83 -11.62
N LEU A 416 5.57 11.96 -12.63
CA LEU A 416 4.48 11.04 -12.91
C LEU A 416 4.97 9.63 -13.24
N ASN A 417 6.19 9.48 -13.79
CA ASN A 417 6.74 8.17 -14.15
C ASN A 417 7.05 7.33 -12.92
N GLU A 418 7.71 7.88 -11.92
CA GLU A 418 8.01 7.17 -10.67
C GLU A 418 6.72 6.86 -9.90
N MET A 419 5.79 7.80 -9.89
CA MET A 419 4.47 7.62 -9.28
C MET A 419 3.66 6.51 -9.96
N PHE A 420 3.71 6.43 -11.28
CA PHE A 420 3.08 5.36 -12.04
C PHE A 420 3.67 3.99 -11.70
N ARG A 421 5.00 3.87 -11.54
CA ARG A 421 5.65 2.61 -11.13
C ARG A 421 5.16 2.12 -9.77
N VAL A 422 5.16 3.00 -8.76
CA VAL A 422 4.68 2.66 -7.41
C VAL A 422 3.18 2.35 -7.40
N PHE A 423 2.39 3.06 -8.22
CA PHE A 423 0.97 2.79 -8.38
C PHE A 423 0.69 1.41 -9.01
N VAL A 424 1.44 1.03 -10.05
CA VAL A 424 1.36 -0.30 -10.68
C VAL A 424 1.72 -1.39 -9.68
N LEU A 425 2.75 -1.16 -8.85
CA LEU A 425 3.12 -2.08 -7.77
C LEU A 425 1.95 -2.27 -6.79
N TYR A 426 1.34 -1.19 -6.32
CA TYR A 426 0.16 -1.24 -5.45
C TYR A 426 -1.01 -1.99 -6.12
N LEU A 427 -1.33 -1.67 -7.38
CA LEU A 427 -2.42 -2.31 -8.11
C LEU A 427 -2.19 -3.82 -8.27
N SER A 428 -0.95 -4.24 -8.51
CA SER A 428 -0.60 -5.67 -8.59
C SER A 428 -0.89 -6.37 -7.26
N THR A 429 -0.55 -5.76 -6.11
CA THR A 429 -0.87 -6.35 -4.81
C THR A 429 -2.38 -6.58 -4.63
N LEU A 430 -3.24 -5.65 -5.09
CA LEU A 430 -4.69 -5.80 -5.03
C LEU A 430 -5.23 -6.90 -5.95
N LEU A 431 -4.73 -6.94 -7.18
CA LEU A 431 -5.16 -7.88 -8.21
C LEU A 431 -4.81 -9.32 -7.85
N PHE A 432 -3.65 -9.55 -7.25
CA PHE A 432 -3.19 -10.91 -6.94
C PHE A 432 -3.60 -11.39 -5.55
N LEU A 433 -3.76 -10.50 -4.56
CA LEU A 433 -4.08 -10.91 -3.18
C LEU A 433 -5.44 -11.60 -3.09
N ARG A 434 -6.50 -11.04 -3.68
CA ARG A 434 -7.86 -11.62 -3.60
C ARG A 434 -8.01 -13.00 -4.27
N PRO A 435 -7.58 -13.24 -5.52
CA PRO A 435 -7.65 -14.56 -6.13
C PRO A 435 -6.74 -15.55 -5.41
N PHE A 436 -5.55 -15.12 -4.95
CA PHE A 436 -4.68 -15.97 -4.13
C PHE A 436 -5.37 -16.40 -2.82
N MET A 437 -5.98 -15.48 -2.08
CA MET A 437 -6.74 -15.80 -0.87
C MET A 437 -7.91 -16.76 -1.14
N ARG A 438 -8.59 -16.63 -2.29
CA ARG A 438 -9.65 -17.58 -2.70
C ARG A 438 -9.07 -18.97 -3.01
N ILE A 439 -7.96 -19.07 -3.72
CA ILE A 439 -7.31 -20.35 -4.03
C ILE A 439 -6.84 -21.01 -2.72
N VAL A 440 -6.17 -20.26 -1.85
CA VAL A 440 -5.67 -20.74 -0.55
C VAL A 440 -6.81 -21.21 0.35
N SER A 441 -7.94 -20.47 0.40
CA SER A 441 -9.10 -20.86 1.21
C SER A 441 -9.70 -22.23 0.82
N ARG A 442 -9.45 -22.73 -0.40
CA ARG A 442 -9.91 -24.06 -0.85
C ARG A 442 -9.09 -25.21 -0.26
N PHE A 443 -7.88 -24.93 0.23
CA PHE A 443 -6.96 -25.89 0.83
C PHE A 443 -7.03 -25.92 2.36
N ILE A 444 -7.88 -25.08 2.97
CA ILE A 444 -8.14 -25.10 4.41
C ILE A 444 -9.39 -25.97 4.65
N PRO A 445 -9.25 -27.24 5.10
CA PRO A 445 -10.39 -28.02 5.55
C PRO A 445 -11.02 -27.35 6.77
N GLY A 446 -12.34 -27.16 6.73
CA GLY A 446 -13.09 -26.52 7.80
C GLY A 446 -13.46 -27.51 8.89
N GLU A 447 -12.78 -27.42 10.03
CA GLU A 447 -13.29 -27.83 11.35
C GLU A 447 -12.50 -27.06 12.43
N GLN A 448 -13.20 -26.67 13.50
CA GLN A 448 -12.94 -25.43 14.25
C GLN A 448 -11.79 -25.42 15.26
N GLU A 449 -11.07 -26.51 15.53
CA GLU A 449 -10.25 -26.57 16.75
C GLU A 449 -8.73 -26.33 16.61
N GLU A 450 -8.15 -26.37 15.41
CA GLU A 450 -6.69 -26.18 15.25
C GLU A 450 -6.29 -25.08 14.27
N LYS A 451 -6.95 -23.92 14.38
CA LYS A 451 -6.84 -22.84 13.38
C LYS A 451 -5.53 -22.04 13.46
N HIS A 452 -4.81 -22.07 14.58
CA HIS A 452 -3.69 -21.16 14.86
C HIS A 452 -2.35 -21.61 14.25
N TRP A 453 -1.99 -22.89 14.31
CA TRP A 453 -0.68 -23.38 13.83
C TRP A 453 -0.61 -23.50 12.29
N ARG A 454 -1.77 -23.70 11.64
CA ARG A 454 -1.87 -23.76 10.18
C ARG A 454 -1.78 -22.38 9.52
N ALA A 455 -2.11 -21.29 10.22
CA ALA A 455 -2.09 -19.92 9.68
C ALA A 455 -0.68 -19.41 9.30
N LEU A 456 0.37 -19.90 9.97
CA LEU A 456 1.74 -19.43 9.81
C LEU A 456 2.36 -19.73 8.42
N PRO A 457 2.34 -20.98 7.90
CA PRO A 457 2.81 -21.24 6.53
C PRO A 457 1.97 -20.52 5.46
N PHE A 458 0.70 -20.20 5.74
CA PHE A 458 -0.13 -19.40 4.83
C PHE A 458 0.26 -17.93 4.82
N LEU A 459 0.50 -17.31 5.98
CA LEU A 459 1.03 -15.95 6.08
C LEU A 459 2.39 -15.84 5.39
N LEU A 460 3.26 -16.85 5.60
CA LEU A 460 4.55 -16.94 4.93
C LEU A 460 4.40 -17.06 3.40
N GLY A 461 3.45 -17.87 2.90
CA GLY A 461 3.15 -17.99 1.47
C GLY A 461 2.64 -16.69 0.84
N ILE A 462 1.80 -15.93 1.55
CA ILE A 462 1.34 -14.60 1.09
C ILE A 462 2.52 -13.64 0.99
N VAL A 463 3.37 -13.60 2.02
CA VAL A 463 4.55 -12.72 2.05
C VAL A 463 5.50 -13.10 0.92
N LEU A 464 5.86 -14.38 0.76
CA LEU A 464 6.78 -14.83 -0.28
C LEU A 464 6.26 -14.56 -1.70
N PHE A 465 4.97 -14.79 -1.95
CA PHE A 465 4.36 -14.51 -3.25
C PHE A 465 4.33 -13.00 -3.55
N GLN A 466 3.94 -12.18 -2.57
CA GLN A 466 3.96 -10.71 -2.73
C GLN A 466 5.38 -10.20 -2.95
N THR A 467 6.36 -10.70 -2.19
CA THR A 467 7.78 -10.35 -2.38
C THR A 467 8.26 -10.76 -3.77
N ALA A 468 7.89 -11.94 -4.27
CA ALA A 468 8.26 -12.39 -5.61
C ALA A 468 7.65 -11.51 -6.72
N VAL A 469 6.39 -11.08 -6.58
CA VAL A 469 5.74 -10.15 -7.51
C VAL A 469 6.39 -8.77 -7.46
N ILE A 470 6.69 -8.26 -6.26
CA ILE A 470 7.38 -6.97 -6.07
C ILE A 470 8.76 -7.00 -6.71
N VAL A 471 9.53 -8.07 -6.47
CA VAL A 471 10.86 -8.26 -7.06
C VAL A 471 10.77 -8.39 -8.57
N ALA A 472 9.82 -9.17 -9.11
CA ALA A 472 9.64 -9.30 -10.56
C ALA A 472 9.28 -7.97 -11.23
N LEU A 473 8.43 -7.16 -10.61
CA LEU A 473 8.07 -5.83 -11.11
C LEU A 473 9.23 -4.83 -10.98
N TYR A 474 10.01 -4.90 -9.89
CA TYR A 474 11.24 -4.12 -9.74
C TYR A 474 12.25 -4.41 -10.86
N TRP A 475 12.43 -5.69 -11.21
CA TRP A 475 13.30 -6.08 -12.34
C TRP A 475 12.74 -5.67 -13.70
N LEU A 476 11.41 -5.65 -13.88
CA LEU A 476 10.77 -5.29 -15.15
C LEU A 476 10.75 -3.77 -15.39
N MET A 477 10.59 -2.97 -14.34
CA MET A 477 10.37 -1.52 -14.42
C MET A 477 11.64 -0.70 -14.11
N GLY A 478 12.76 -1.35 -13.78
CA GLY A 478 14.01 -0.70 -13.36
C GLY A 478 14.02 -0.30 -11.88
N SER A 479 15.18 0.13 -11.37
CA SER A 479 15.33 0.54 -9.97
C SER A 479 14.49 1.78 -9.66
N ILE A 480 13.61 1.69 -8.67
CA ILE A 480 12.96 2.85 -8.05
C ILE A 480 13.96 3.46 -7.07
N ASP A 481 14.33 4.72 -7.28
CA ASP A 481 15.14 5.43 -6.32
C ASP A 481 14.24 6.01 -5.22
N PHE A 482 14.27 5.39 -4.04
CA PHE A 482 13.43 5.81 -2.92
C PHE A 482 13.77 7.21 -2.41
N LEU A 483 14.95 7.75 -2.73
CA LEU A 483 15.32 9.13 -2.40
C LEU A 483 14.64 10.18 -3.30
N LEU A 484 14.17 9.78 -4.50
CA LEU A 484 13.39 10.66 -5.37
C LEU A 484 11.93 10.78 -4.92
N LEU A 485 11.47 9.92 -4.01
CA LEU A 485 10.14 10.00 -3.44
C LEU A 485 10.08 11.09 -2.36
N PRO A 486 8.92 11.73 -2.16
CA PRO A 486 8.77 12.77 -1.15
C PRO A 486 8.95 12.21 0.25
N ALA A 487 9.51 13.03 1.15
CA ALA A 487 9.66 12.65 2.55
C ALA A 487 8.31 12.22 3.16
N GLY A 488 8.31 11.07 3.81
CA GLY A 488 7.15 10.50 4.51
C GLY A 488 6.08 9.88 3.60
N PHE A 489 6.25 9.85 2.28
CA PHE A 489 5.27 9.26 1.35
C PHE A 489 5.07 7.77 1.60
N VAL A 490 6.17 7.01 1.71
CA VAL A 490 6.12 5.56 1.99
C VAL A 490 5.50 5.30 3.37
N GLY A 491 5.84 6.12 4.36
CA GLY A 491 5.24 6.09 5.69
C GLY A 491 3.71 6.29 5.66
N ALA A 492 3.20 7.24 4.88
CA ALA A 492 1.77 7.49 4.75
C ALA A 492 1.02 6.28 4.13
N LEU A 493 1.61 5.64 3.12
CA LEU A 493 1.05 4.43 2.49
C LEU A 493 0.98 3.26 3.47
N ILE A 494 2.09 2.97 4.15
CA ILE A 494 2.17 1.91 5.16
C ILE A 494 1.20 2.21 6.31
N GLY A 495 1.15 3.45 6.78
CA GLY A 495 0.24 3.91 7.83
C GLY A 495 -1.23 3.65 7.46
N CYS A 496 -1.65 4.03 6.25
CA CYS A 496 -3.01 3.78 5.77
C CYS A 496 -3.33 2.28 5.73
N LEU A 497 -2.41 1.47 5.24
CA LEU A 497 -2.59 0.02 5.13
C LEU A 497 -2.69 -0.65 6.50
N VAL A 498 -1.74 -0.36 7.39
CA VAL A 498 -1.69 -0.90 8.76
C VAL A 498 -2.93 -0.47 9.54
N LEU A 499 -3.30 0.80 9.48
CA LEU A 499 -4.47 1.31 10.19
C LEU A 499 -5.77 0.67 9.69
N SER A 500 -5.91 0.48 8.37
CA SER A 500 -7.08 -0.17 7.77
C SER A 500 -7.22 -1.61 8.22
N TYR A 501 -6.10 -2.35 8.25
CA TYR A 501 -6.10 -3.75 8.69
C TYR A 501 -6.28 -3.88 10.20
N ALA A 502 -5.62 -3.05 10.99
CA ALA A 502 -5.83 -2.98 12.43
C ALA A 502 -7.29 -2.67 12.75
N TYR A 503 -7.87 -1.66 12.09
CA TYR A 503 -9.27 -1.35 12.25
C TYR A 503 -10.16 -2.53 11.85
N TYR A 504 -9.90 -3.20 10.73
CA TYR A 504 -10.63 -4.41 10.34
C TYR A 504 -10.57 -5.53 11.41
N ALA A 505 -9.41 -5.72 12.03
CA ALA A 505 -9.21 -6.74 13.06
C ALA A 505 -9.91 -6.40 14.39
N PHE A 506 -9.96 -5.12 14.77
CA PHE A 506 -10.57 -4.67 16.04
C PHE A 506 -12.03 -4.22 15.91
N MET A 507 -12.56 -4.11 14.69
CA MET A 507 -13.93 -3.64 14.48
C MET A 507 -14.94 -4.60 15.12
N PRO A 508 -15.92 -4.10 15.90
CA PRO A 508 -17.00 -4.93 16.39
C PRO A 508 -17.75 -5.54 15.22
N VAL A 509 -18.05 -6.83 15.33
CA VAL A 509 -18.77 -7.57 14.30
C VAL A 509 -20.26 -7.20 14.31
N TYR A 510 -20.82 -7.07 15.51
CA TYR A 510 -22.24 -6.77 15.71
C TYR A 510 -22.48 -5.26 15.85
N THR A 511 -23.64 -4.83 15.37
CA THR A 511 -24.20 -3.50 15.65
C THR A 511 -24.76 -3.46 17.07
N ARG A 512 -25.34 -2.32 17.50
CA ARG A 512 -25.99 -2.27 18.81
C ARG A 512 -27.17 -3.23 18.93
N GLU A 513 -28.01 -3.27 17.90
CA GLU A 513 -29.13 -4.23 17.82
C GLU A 513 -28.61 -5.67 17.76
N GLY A 514 -27.52 -5.92 17.02
CA GLY A 514 -26.88 -7.24 16.96
C GLY A 514 -26.34 -7.71 18.31
N GLU A 515 -25.69 -6.83 19.08
CA GLU A 515 -25.22 -7.14 20.44
C GLU A 515 -26.38 -7.42 21.39
N ASP A 516 -27.48 -6.65 21.31
CA ASP A 516 -28.66 -6.88 22.15
C ASP A 516 -29.33 -8.22 21.83
N GLN A 517 -29.40 -8.63 20.55
CA GLN A 517 -29.91 -9.94 20.15
C GLN A 517 -28.94 -11.08 20.50
N LEU A 518 -27.63 -10.88 20.34
CA LEU A 518 -26.62 -11.85 20.73
C LEU A 518 -26.66 -12.11 22.24
N ALA A 519 -26.87 -11.07 23.06
CA ALA A 519 -27.02 -11.24 24.50
C ALA A 519 -28.20 -12.15 24.87
N GLN A 520 -29.35 -12.01 24.19
CA GLN A 520 -30.50 -12.91 24.40
C GLN A 520 -30.19 -14.36 24.00
N VAL A 521 -29.43 -14.55 22.92
CA VAL A 521 -28.98 -15.89 22.49
C VAL A 521 -28.01 -16.51 23.49
N MET A 522 -27.07 -15.71 24.01
CA MET A 522 -26.11 -16.15 25.03
C MET A 522 -26.78 -16.46 26.36
N GLU A 523 -27.83 -15.72 26.71
CA GLU A 523 -28.64 -15.97 27.90
C GLU A 523 -29.40 -17.30 27.80
N MET A 524 -30.03 -17.57 26.64
CA MET A 524 -30.67 -18.86 26.37
C MET A 524 -29.65 -20.01 26.43
N LYS A 525 -28.45 -19.80 25.88
CA LYS A 525 -27.37 -20.78 25.98
C LYS A 525 -26.91 -20.99 27.42
N GLY A 526 -26.83 -19.92 28.21
CA GLY A 526 -26.52 -19.97 29.64
C GLY A 526 -27.54 -20.82 30.40
N TYR A 527 -28.84 -20.56 30.20
CA TYR A 527 -29.91 -21.38 30.77
C TYR A 527 -29.78 -22.87 30.44
N LEU A 528 -29.47 -23.22 29.18
CA LEU A 528 -29.29 -24.61 28.76
C LEU A 528 -28.10 -25.29 29.44
N LEU A 529 -27.03 -24.55 29.71
CA LEU A 529 -25.85 -25.06 30.41
C LEU A 529 -26.12 -25.16 31.91
N ASP A 530 -26.73 -24.14 32.53
CA ASP A 530 -27.11 -24.15 33.94
C ASP A 530 -28.09 -25.29 34.26
N ALA A 531 -29.03 -25.55 33.34
CA ALA A 531 -29.96 -26.67 33.43
C ALA A 531 -29.27 -28.03 33.32
N ALA A 532 -28.16 -28.13 32.59
CA ALA A 532 -27.36 -29.35 32.51
C ALA A 532 -26.55 -29.58 33.79
N ASP A 533 -26.10 -28.51 34.45
CA ASP A 533 -25.39 -28.59 35.73
C ASP A 533 -26.33 -28.84 36.91
N ASN A 534 -27.59 -28.37 36.84
CA ASN A 534 -28.59 -28.49 37.91
C ASN A 534 -29.91 -29.10 37.39
N PRO A 535 -29.92 -30.36 36.93
CA PRO A 535 -31.08 -30.99 36.26
C PRO A 535 -32.30 -31.15 37.18
N GLU A 536 -32.11 -31.16 38.49
CA GLU A 536 -33.18 -31.23 39.49
C GLU A 536 -34.06 -29.98 39.56
N SER A 537 -33.60 -28.87 38.99
CA SER A 537 -34.35 -27.61 38.91
C SER A 537 -35.26 -27.50 37.67
N LEU A 538 -35.19 -28.48 36.76
CA LEU A 538 -35.88 -28.44 35.46
C LEU A 538 -37.41 -28.51 35.58
N ALA A 539 -37.93 -29.40 36.41
CA ALA A 539 -39.36 -29.66 36.54
C ALA A 539 -39.68 -30.36 37.88
N HIS A 540 -40.89 -30.16 38.38
CA HIS A 540 -41.38 -30.80 39.60
C HIS A 540 -42.13 -32.11 39.33
N ASP A 541 -42.70 -32.26 38.13
CA ASP A 541 -43.42 -33.46 37.69
C ASP A 541 -43.05 -33.88 36.26
N ALA A 542 -43.44 -35.10 35.88
CA ALA A 542 -43.07 -35.69 34.59
C ALA A 542 -43.75 -35.01 33.39
N ASP A 543 -44.96 -34.47 33.57
CA ASP A 543 -45.71 -33.79 32.51
C ASP A 543 -45.09 -32.42 32.19
N GLU A 544 -44.68 -31.68 33.22
CA GLU A 544 -43.92 -30.43 33.13
C GLU A 544 -42.58 -30.67 32.42
N LEU A 545 -41.86 -31.73 32.81
CA LEU A 545 -40.60 -32.11 32.15
C LEU A 545 -40.80 -32.43 30.67
N MET A 546 -41.86 -33.16 30.32
CA MET A 546 -42.18 -33.52 28.94
C MET A 546 -42.58 -32.30 28.09
N ALA A 547 -43.36 -31.40 28.65
CA ALA A 547 -43.74 -30.15 27.99
C ALA A 547 -42.53 -29.23 27.79
N LEU A 548 -41.65 -29.14 28.79
CA LEU A 548 -40.44 -28.34 28.74
C LEU A 548 -39.43 -28.91 27.74
N SER A 549 -39.15 -30.21 27.80
CA SER A 549 -38.19 -30.88 26.92
C SER A 549 -38.57 -30.68 25.45
N ARG A 550 -39.84 -30.92 25.11
CA ARG A 550 -40.37 -30.72 23.75
C ARG A 550 -40.25 -29.27 23.29
N ARG A 551 -40.48 -28.31 24.17
CA ARG A 551 -40.45 -26.87 23.85
C ARG A 551 -39.03 -26.34 23.65
N ILE A 552 -38.06 -26.82 24.42
CA ILE A 552 -36.71 -26.26 24.48
C ILE A 552 -35.72 -27.01 23.58
N LEU A 553 -35.97 -28.29 23.27
CA LEU A 553 -35.09 -29.13 22.46
C LEU A 553 -34.66 -28.51 21.11
N PRO A 554 -35.54 -27.84 20.31
CA PRO A 554 -35.11 -27.18 19.07
C PRO A 554 -34.04 -26.12 19.29
N TYR A 555 -34.12 -25.37 20.41
CA TYR A 555 -33.15 -24.35 20.79
C TYR A 555 -31.84 -24.97 21.26
N ALA A 556 -31.92 -26.05 22.05
CA ALA A 556 -30.73 -26.81 22.47
C ALA A 556 -29.94 -27.34 21.28
N LEU A 557 -30.63 -27.94 20.30
CA LEU A 557 -30.01 -28.43 19.06
C LEU A 557 -29.42 -27.29 18.22
N ALA A 558 -30.13 -26.16 18.09
CA ALA A 558 -29.65 -25.00 17.36
C ALA A 558 -28.38 -24.39 17.96
N LEU A 559 -28.29 -24.34 19.29
CA LEU A 559 -27.17 -23.74 20.04
C LEU A 559 -26.01 -24.71 20.31
N ASN A 560 -26.06 -25.93 19.75
CA ASN A 560 -25.11 -27.03 20.00
C ASN A 560 -25.03 -27.45 21.48
N CYS A 561 -26.15 -27.36 22.21
CA CYS A 561 -26.30 -27.82 23.59
C CYS A 561 -27.21 -29.05 23.71
N GLY A 562 -27.50 -29.75 22.60
CA GLY A 562 -28.46 -30.85 22.53
C GLY A 562 -28.10 -32.03 23.45
N THR A 563 -26.84 -32.46 23.44
CA THR A 563 -26.38 -33.59 24.28
C THR A 563 -26.39 -33.25 25.76
N GLN A 564 -25.98 -32.03 26.13
CA GLN A 564 -26.06 -31.54 27.51
C GLN A 564 -27.51 -31.51 27.99
N TRP A 565 -28.41 -31.03 27.13
CA TRP A 565 -29.84 -30.96 27.41
C TRP A 565 -30.49 -32.35 27.56
N GLU A 566 -30.19 -33.29 26.65
CA GLU A 566 -30.67 -34.67 26.72
C GLU A 566 -30.26 -35.36 28.01
N ASN A 567 -28.98 -35.24 28.40
CA ASN A 567 -28.47 -35.79 29.66
C ASN A 567 -29.19 -35.19 30.87
N ALA A 568 -29.45 -33.88 30.85
CA ALA A 568 -30.14 -33.18 31.93
C ALA A 568 -31.59 -33.69 32.10
N VAL A 569 -32.30 -33.82 30.97
CA VAL A 569 -33.67 -34.35 30.94
C VAL A 569 -33.70 -35.82 31.38
N GLU A 570 -32.76 -36.63 30.94
CA GLU A 570 -32.67 -38.05 31.34
C GLU A 570 -32.45 -38.20 32.85
N GLN A 571 -31.53 -37.41 33.42
CA GLN A 571 -31.27 -37.41 34.86
C GLN A 571 -32.50 -36.94 35.67
N CYS A 572 -33.17 -35.89 35.22
CA CYS A 572 -34.39 -35.39 35.86
C CYS A 572 -35.54 -36.41 35.75
N ALA A 573 -35.73 -37.02 34.58
CA ALA A 573 -36.77 -38.02 34.33
C ALA A 573 -36.60 -39.26 35.22
N ARG A 574 -35.36 -39.74 35.39
CA ARG A 574 -35.05 -40.87 36.28
C ARG A 574 -35.36 -40.57 37.75
N ARG A 575 -35.29 -39.30 38.17
CA ARG A 575 -35.62 -38.89 39.55
C ARG A 575 -37.12 -38.87 39.82
N LEU A 576 -37.91 -38.49 38.82
CA LEU A 576 -39.34 -38.22 38.99
C LEU A 576 -40.21 -39.49 39.03
N ASP A 577 -39.63 -40.70 38.90
CA ASP A 577 -40.32 -42.02 38.92
C ASP A 577 -41.57 -42.13 38.01
N GLY A 578 -41.75 -41.17 37.09
CA GLY A 578 -42.79 -41.14 36.06
C GLY A 578 -42.39 -41.93 34.82
N ASP A 579 -43.14 -41.78 33.72
CA ASP A 579 -42.85 -42.38 32.41
C ASP A 579 -41.56 -41.81 31.77
N ALA A 580 -40.41 -42.06 32.42
CA ALA A 580 -39.09 -41.65 31.97
C ALA A 580 -38.79 -42.24 30.59
N ALA A 581 -39.26 -43.46 30.33
CA ALA A 581 -39.14 -44.12 29.03
C ALA A 581 -39.88 -43.32 27.93
N GLY A 582 -41.10 -42.83 28.20
CA GLY A 582 -41.86 -42.00 27.27
C GLY A 582 -41.20 -40.66 26.97
N VAL A 583 -40.67 -39.97 27.99
CA VAL A 583 -39.95 -38.69 27.82
C VAL A 583 -38.67 -38.87 26.98
N ILE A 584 -37.88 -39.91 27.27
CA ILE A 584 -36.65 -40.24 26.52
C ILE A 584 -37.00 -40.59 25.07
N GLN A 585 -37.98 -41.47 24.86
CA GLN A 585 -38.38 -41.89 23.51
C GLN A 585 -38.91 -40.71 22.67
N ALA A 586 -39.63 -39.76 23.29
CA ALA A 586 -40.11 -38.57 22.59
C ALA A 586 -38.96 -37.64 22.16
N ASN A 587 -37.95 -37.46 23.02
CA ASN A 587 -36.75 -36.70 22.68
C ASN A 587 -35.95 -37.37 21.55
N ASP A 588 -35.70 -38.68 21.63
CA ASP A 588 -34.98 -39.45 20.61
C ASP A 588 -35.63 -39.32 19.22
N ARG A 589 -36.96 -39.33 19.16
CA ARG A 589 -37.71 -39.09 17.92
C ARG A 589 -37.47 -37.70 17.34
N CYS A 590 -37.40 -36.67 18.20
CA CYS A 590 -37.14 -35.30 17.76
C CYS A 590 -35.68 -35.11 17.29
N VAL A 591 -34.73 -35.74 17.97
CA VAL A 591 -33.29 -35.70 17.63
C VAL A 591 -33.03 -36.44 16.33
N SER A 592 -33.59 -37.63 16.15
CA SER A 592 -33.50 -38.39 14.89
C SER A 592 -34.12 -37.62 13.72
N LEU A 593 -35.28 -36.98 13.91
CA LEU A 593 -35.87 -36.10 12.90
C LEU A 593 -34.93 -34.93 12.55
N PHE A 594 -34.31 -34.29 13.55
CA PHE A 594 -33.37 -33.20 13.32
C PHE A 594 -32.14 -33.65 12.50
N LEU A 595 -31.57 -34.81 12.81
CA LEU A 595 -30.45 -35.38 12.07
C LEU A 595 -30.84 -35.74 10.63
N ASN A 596 -32.03 -36.31 10.43
CA ASN A 596 -32.58 -36.60 9.10
C ASN A 596 -32.80 -35.32 8.28
N LEU A 597 -33.27 -34.24 8.91
CA LEU A 597 -33.42 -32.95 8.25
C LEU A 597 -32.07 -32.34 7.87
N CYS A 598 -31.07 -32.46 8.74
CA CYS A 598 -29.71 -32.01 8.43
C CYS A 598 -29.13 -32.78 7.23
N SER A 599 -29.29 -34.11 7.18
CA SER A 599 -28.78 -34.94 6.09
C SER A 599 -29.53 -34.72 4.77
N ALA A 600 -30.85 -34.53 4.82
CA ALA A 600 -31.67 -34.30 3.63
C ALA A 600 -31.36 -32.98 2.91
N VAL A 601 -30.79 -32.01 3.62
CA VAL A 601 -30.53 -30.64 3.14
C VAL A 601 -29.04 -30.35 2.94
N ARG A 602 -28.15 -31.26 3.35
CA ARG A 602 -26.71 -31.18 3.09
C ARG A 602 -26.49 -31.15 1.57
N THR A 603 -26.27 -29.97 1.01
CA THR A 603 -26.14 -29.73 -0.44
C THR A 603 -24.78 -30.21 -0.94
N GLU A 604 -24.77 -31.14 -1.91
CA GLU A 604 -24.06 -31.22 -3.22
C GLU A 604 -22.60 -30.74 -3.38
N THR A 605 -21.99 -30.07 -2.41
CA THR A 605 -20.62 -29.54 -2.51
C THR A 605 -19.56 -30.63 -2.55
N GLU A 606 -19.84 -31.82 -2.01
CA GLU A 606 -18.96 -32.99 -2.14
C GLU A 606 -19.23 -33.77 -3.44
N THR A 607 -20.48 -33.87 -3.87
CA THR A 607 -20.90 -34.64 -5.04
C THR A 607 -20.63 -33.90 -6.35
N GLU A 608 -20.81 -32.57 -6.40
CA GLU A 608 -20.32 -31.71 -7.49
C GLU A 608 -18.79 -31.62 -7.47
N ARG A 609 -18.11 -31.56 -6.31
CA ARG A 609 -16.63 -31.71 -6.27
C ARG A 609 -16.17 -33.03 -6.87
N LYS A 610 -16.88 -34.12 -6.62
CA LYS A 610 -16.58 -35.44 -7.18
C LYS A 610 -16.90 -35.51 -8.68
N ARG A 611 -18.04 -34.98 -9.14
CA ARG A 611 -18.37 -34.92 -10.58
C ARG A 611 -17.44 -34.00 -11.36
N HIS A 612 -17.07 -32.83 -10.84
CA HIS A 612 -16.10 -31.94 -11.49
C HIS A 612 -14.69 -32.57 -11.53
N LYS A 613 -14.30 -33.36 -10.51
CA LYS A 613 -13.05 -34.16 -10.55
C LYS A 613 -13.09 -35.27 -11.61
N VAL A 614 -14.24 -35.90 -11.86
CA VAL A 614 -14.37 -36.94 -12.88
C VAL A 614 -14.42 -36.33 -14.29
N THR A 615 -15.13 -35.23 -14.51
CA THR A 615 -15.20 -34.56 -15.83
C THR A 615 -13.86 -33.91 -16.24
N ILE A 616 -13.05 -33.44 -15.28
CA ILE A 616 -11.69 -32.94 -15.57
C ILE A 616 -10.71 -34.11 -15.81
N ALA A 617 -10.95 -35.30 -15.27
CA ALA A 617 -10.12 -36.48 -15.50
C ALA A 617 -10.46 -37.26 -16.79
N THR A 618 -11.65 -37.08 -17.36
CA THR A 618 -12.08 -37.77 -18.59
C THR A 618 -12.22 -36.85 -19.81
N GLY A 619 -11.95 -35.55 -19.67
CA GLY A 619 -12.01 -34.54 -20.74
C GLY A 619 -10.67 -34.20 -21.41
N THR A 620 -9.59 -34.90 -21.06
CA THR A 620 -8.31 -34.87 -21.79
C THR A 620 -8.02 -36.26 -22.35
N ALA A 621 -8.72 -36.59 -23.44
CA ALA A 621 -8.30 -37.56 -24.44
C ALA A 621 -8.45 -36.90 -25.81
#